data_AF-A0A7Y4P4D4-F1
#
_entry.id   AF-A0A7Y4P4D4-F1
#
_cell.length_a   1.000
_cell.length_b   1.000
_cell.length_c   1.000
_cell.angle_alpha   90.00
_cell.angle_beta   90.00
_cell.angle_gamma   90.00
#
_symmetry.space_group_name_H-M   'P 1'
#
loop_
_entity.id
_entity.type
_entity.pdbx_description
1 polymer ?
#
loop_
_entity_poly.entity_id
_entity_poly.type
_entity_poly.pdbx_seq_one_letter_code
_entity_poly.pdbx_strand_id
1 'polypeptide(L)'
;MMKFIRLKLNKKTVISQALMAVFCLSVSTQAMATTISDTDWNAKSESEKMAFAKNNFNDLTPSQKQWITDKLTYLYAKGMISDQVIGNNTTPANMTGSFIGGHNNVLFGLDKENYEKRGYIVGGHNVVIGAGGIAMGYQATTFHTDTIAIGEYAASLPLIYYPKDDGEAAVMLPQHMAQNMLGFSLGNNTSSNASSISLGGSAMTLAPQSIALGIFSGVGNAESQKYIIDAVNGSTYRGQLNPAWMDLLHKNGINSNAYCGSCSPEEKAKYDAIMKDLKKTYKDYLDGIGYDRLDGNSQSMIMDALRFQYATKDNQPENGVAIGSFAYTSETGGVALGSGSKADRAGFTSLNPEEVPYSHADLNGKTTGAVSIGRKDALRQLINLADGTEDTDAVNLRQLRAAVSGASGDAGNLDTIVGDRNIKVGPPQKEGDSDKKQIKITLNDNIHVKSVDTDTVRVDNIGVSIKEGPSMTAQGIDANNTRITNVAPGRPDTNDAVNMRQLGELRKELKNDISYMGEKMRKMKKEMRGIGANATAIASLPQVMHAGKSQIAASTGIYRDATAVAIGWSHASQDGRKIIKLNGAINSNGDGTAGIGFGYEY
;
A
#
# COMPACT_ATOMS: atom_id res chain seq x y z
N MET A 1 73.60 -35.19 54.48
CA MET A 1 72.59 -35.15 53.40
C MET A 1 72.59 -33.79 52.67
N MET A 2 73.77 -33.26 52.31
CA MET A 2 73.89 -31.95 51.66
C MET A 2 75.29 -31.80 51.04
N LYS A 3 75.62 -32.69 50.09
CA LYS A 3 76.85 -32.62 49.26
C LYS A 3 76.81 -33.76 48.24
N PHE A 4 76.12 -33.55 47.12
CA PHE A 4 76.40 -34.16 45.81
C PHE A 4 75.42 -33.55 44.82
N ILE A 5 75.87 -32.51 44.12
CA ILE A 5 75.54 -32.07 42.74
C ILE A 5 76.23 -30.70 42.62
N ARG A 6 77.55 -30.77 42.40
CA ARG A 6 78.35 -29.68 41.82
C ARG A 6 78.68 -30.16 40.42
N LEU A 7 77.92 -29.71 39.43
CA LEU A 7 78.23 -29.93 38.01
C LEU A 7 77.62 -28.80 37.18
N LYS A 8 78.52 -27.94 36.67
CA LYS A 8 78.38 -27.13 35.46
C LYS A 8 77.04 -26.37 35.29
N LEU A 9 76.92 -25.25 36.00
CA LEU A 9 76.14 -24.11 35.49
C LEU A 9 76.89 -23.57 34.26
N ASN A 10 76.51 -24.11 33.09
CA ASN A 10 77.09 -23.85 31.79
C ASN A 10 76.90 -22.39 31.37
N LYS A 11 77.90 -21.83 30.69
CA LYS A 11 77.86 -20.55 29.93
C LYS A 11 76.62 -20.36 29.04
N LYS A 12 75.84 -21.42 28.79
CA LYS A 12 74.58 -21.41 28.01
C LYS A 12 73.44 -20.62 28.68
N THR A 13 73.36 -20.58 30.01
CA THR A 13 72.22 -19.93 30.69
C THR A 13 72.28 -18.40 30.62
N VAL A 14 73.49 -17.83 30.65
CA VAL A 14 73.70 -16.37 30.52
C VAL A 14 73.42 -15.88 29.09
N ILE A 15 73.68 -16.72 28.08
CA ILE A 15 73.39 -16.43 26.67
C ILE A 15 71.87 -16.50 26.39
N SER A 16 71.16 -17.46 26.98
CA SER A 16 69.71 -17.60 26.84
C SER A 16 68.93 -16.41 27.44
N GLN A 17 69.34 -15.90 28.62
CA GLN A 17 68.74 -14.69 29.23
C GLN A 17 69.18 -13.38 28.55
N ALA A 18 70.18 -13.42 27.67
CA ALA A 18 70.57 -12.29 26.82
C ALA A 18 69.72 -12.18 25.56
N LEU A 19 69.37 -13.32 24.95
CA LEU A 19 68.55 -13.38 23.74
C LEU A 19 67.11 -12.86 23.94
N MET A 20 66.52 -13.07 25.13
CA MET A 20 65.12 -12.70 25.38
C MET A 20 64.88 -11.19 25.50
N ALA A 21 65.90 -10.39 25.82
CA ALA A 21 65.77 -8.94 26.04
C ALA A 21 65.98 -8.10 24.77
N VAL A 22 66.61 -8.64 23.72
CA VAL A 22 66.92 -7.91 22.47
C VAL A 22 65.69 -7.82 21.53
N PHE A 23 64.71 -8.71 21.67
CA PHE A 23 63.53 -8.76 20.79
C PHE A 23 62.26 -8.08 21.35
N CYS A 24 62.28 -7.63 22.61
CA CYS A 24 61.18 -6.87 23.21
C CYS A 24 61.72 -5.56 23.77
N LEU A 25 61.76 -4.49 22.96
CA LEU A 25 61.70 -3.09 23.42
C LEU A 25 61.55 -2.16 22.21
N SER A 26 60.30 -1.78 21.93
CA SER A 26 59.99 -0.53 21.23
C SER A 26 59.56 0.48 22.27
N VAL A 27 60.53 1.18 22.90
CA VAL A 27 60.25 2.42 23.64
C VAL A 27 61.43 3.38 23.46
N SER A 28 61.08 4.58 23.02
CA SER A 28 61.91 5.77 22.88
C SER A 28 62.47 6.26 24.22
N THR A 29 63.78 6.51 24.31
CA THR A 29 64.36 7.62 25.11
C THR A 29 65.80 7.88 24.66
N GLN A 30 66.13 9.17 24.45
CA GLN A 30 67.48 9.69 24.17
C GLN A 30 68.44 9.42 25.34
N ALA A 31 69.62 8.87 25.06
CA ALA A 31 70.84 9.03 25.87
C ALA A 31 72.08 8.80 24.98
N MET A 32 73.14 9.58 25.23
CA MET A 32 74.32 9.76 24.38
C MET A 32 75.06 8.44 24.06
N ALA A 33 75.32 8.19 22.77
CA ALA A 33 76.09 7.05 22.29
C ALA A 33 77.58 7.18 22.68
N THR A 34 78.10 6.19 23.40
CA THR A 34 79.54 5.92 23.43
C THR A 34 79.79 4.69 22.56
N THR A 35 79.99 4.94 21.27
CA THR A 35 80.32 3.91 20.26
C THR A 35 81.66 3.27 20.61
N ILE A 36 81.70 1.93 20.67
CA ILE A 36 82.96 1.19 20.86
C ILE A 36 83.78 1.20 19.55
N SER A 37 85.06 1.54 19.65
CA SER A 37 85.96 1.53 18.50
C SER A 37 86.13 0.10 17.96
N ASP A 38 86.34 -0.06 16.65
CA ASP A 38 86.57 -1.39 16.06
C ASP A 38 87.82 -2.09 16.64
N THR A 39 88.81 -1.31 17.08
CA THR A 39 90.00 -1.80 17.76
C THR A 39 89.67 -2.44 19.10
N ASP A 40 88.89 -1.75 19.94
CA ASP A 40 88.45 -2.26 21.25
C ASP A 40 87.43 -3.39 21.12
N TRP A 41 86.58 -3.32 20.08
CA TRP A 41 85.66 -4.41 19.74
C TRP A 41 86.45 -5.69 19.43
N ASN A 42 87.47 -5.59 18.56
CA ASN A 42 88.24 -6.76 18.14
C ASN A 42 89.14 -7.33 19.24
N ALA A 43 89.53 -6.54 20.23
CA ALA A 43 90.26 -6.99 21.41
C ALA A 43 89.41 -7.81 22.41
N LYS A 44 88.07 -7.73 22.33
CA LYS A 44 87.15 -8.48 23.21
C LYS A 44 87.01 -9.94 22.78
N SER A 45 86.89 -10.84 23.75
CA SER A 45 86.52 -12.24 23.49
C SER A 45 85.08 -12.33 22.93
N GLU A 46 84.75 -13.43 22.24
CA GLU A 46 83.41 -13.60 21.63
C GLU A 46 82.28 -13.49 22.65
N SER A 47 82.49 -13.97 23.89
CA SER A 47 81.51 -13.83 24.98
C SER A 47 81.33 -12.39 25.45
N GLU A 48 82.40 -11.58 25.45
CA GLU A 48 82.36 -10.18 25.84
C GLU A 48 81.73 -9.31 24.74
N LYS A 49 81.98 -9.62 23.46
CA LYS A 49 81.30 -9.01 22.31
C LYS A 49 79.78 -9.23 22.40
N MET A 50 79.37 -10.47 22.66
CA MET A 50 77.94 -10.82 22.78
C MET A 50 77.28 -10.17 24.02
N ALA A 51 77.99 -10.09 25.14
CA ALA A 51 77.50 -9.41 26.35
C ALA A 51 77.40 -7.89 26.18
N PHE A 52 78.34 -7.27 25.47
CA PHE A 52 78.31 -5.84 25.15
C PHE A 52 77.16 -5.51 24.19
N ALA A 53 76.99 -6.32 23.15
CA ALA A 53 75.92 -6.16 22.16
C ALA A 53 74.51 -6.25 22.78
N LYS A 54 74.34 -7.07 23.82
CA LYS A 54 73.05 -7.25 24.53
C LYS A 54 72.43 -5.92 24.97
N ASN A 55 73.24 -4.98 25.45
CA ASN A 55 72.75 -3.74 26.04
C ASN A 55 73.03 -2.50 25.17
N ASN A 56 73.78 -2.62 24.08
CA ASN A 56 74.26 -1.49 23.27
C ASN A 56 74.13 -1.76 21.76
N PHE A 57 73.19 -2.62 21.33
CA PHE A 57 73.08 -3.07 19.94
C PHE A 57 72.90 -1.92 18.95
N ASN A 58 72.13 -0.89 19.32
CA ASN A 58 71.89 0.27 18.46
C ASN A 58 73.15 1.09 18.22
N ASP A 59 74.07 1.09 19.19
CA ASP A 59 75.33 1.86 19.18
C ASP A 59 76.50 1.12 18.52
N LEU A 60 76.25 -0.04 17.90
CA LEU A 60 77.26 -0.79 17.13
C LEU A 60 77.35 -0.31 15.68
N THR A 61 78.57 -0.37 15.14
CA THR A 61 78.81 -0.10 13.72
C THR A 61 78.20 -1.20 12.83
N PRO A 62 77.93 -0.94 11.54
CA PRO A 62 77.36 -1.94 10.63
C PRO A 62 78.20 -3.23 10.53
N SER A 63 79.53 -3.11 10.53
CA SER A 63 80.45 -4.26 10.51
C SER A 63 80.38 -5.09 11.78
N GLN A 64 80.21 -4.46 12.95
CA GLN A 64 80.02 -5.15 14.24
C GLN A 64 78.67 -5.86 14.31
N LYS A 65 77.60 -5.23 13.79
CA LYS A 65 76.26 -5.84 13.66
C LYS A 65 76.27 -7.04 12.72
N GLN A 66 77.00 -6.94 11.61
CA GLN A 66 77.18 -8.05 10.67
C GLN A 66 77.92 -9.23 11.32
N TRP A 67 79.00 -8.97 12.07
CA TRP A 67 79.74 -10.01 12.79
C TRP A 67 78.84 -10.78 13.78
N ILE A 68 77.96 -10.08 14.51
CA ILE A 68 76.99 -10.72 15.43
C ILE A 68 76.01 -11.60 14.65
N THR A 69 75.50 -11.09 13.53
CA THR A 69 74.56 -11.80 12.65
C THR A 69 75.17 -13.08 12.12
N ASP A 70 76.40 -13.01 11.62
CA ASP A 70 77.15 -14.17 11.10
C ASP A 70 77.43 -15.18 12.21
N LYS A 71 77.75 -14.71 13.42
CA LYS A 71 78.05 -15.58 14.55
C LYS A 71 76.81 -16.31 15.09
N LEU A 72 75.66 -15.63 15.17
CA LEU A 72 74.39 -16.25 15.54
C LEU A 72 73.95 -17.28 14.50
N THR A 73 74.16 -16.98 13.22
CA THR A 73 73.90 -17.91 12.11
C THR A 73 74.79 -19.15 12.19
N TYR A 74 76.08 -18.98 12.50
CA TYR A 74 77.01 -20.08 12.72
C TYR A 74 76.62 -20.97 13.91
N LEU A 75 76.21 -20.37 15.04
CA LEU A 75 75.80 -21.10 16.24
C LEU A 75 74.48 -21.86 16.04
N TYR A 76 73.57 -21.31 15.23
CA TYR A 76 72.35 -21.98 14.78
C TYR A 76 72.66 -23.19 13.91
N ALA A 77 73.51 -23.03 12.89
CA ALA A 77 73.92 -24.12 11.99
C ALA A 77 74.66 -25.26 12.72
N LYS A 78 75.26 -24.99 13.88
CA LYS A 78 75.92 -26.00 14.74
C LYS A 78 75.00 -26.59 15.81
N GLY A 79 73.70 -26.25 15.84
CA GLY A 79 72.74 -26.74 16.83
C GLY A 79 73.06 -26.34 18.27
N MET A 80 73.89 -25.30 18.46
CA MET A 80 74.34 -24.85 19.77
C MET A 80 73.34 -23.91 20.45
N ILE A 81 72.40 -23.37 19.66
CA ILE A 81 71.19 -22.64 20.06
C ILE A 81 69.98 -23.38 19.44
N SER A 82 68.91 -23.59 20.21
CA SER A 82 67.72 -24.35 19.78
C SER A 82 66.57 -23.42 19.34
N ASP A 83 65.61 -23.99 18.60
CA ASP A 83 64.39 -23.40 17.98
C ASP A 83 63.49 -22.50 18.86
N GLN A 84 63.84 -22.23 20.11
CA GLN A 84 63.01 -21.47 21.04
C GLN A 84 62.91 -19.96 20.76
N VAL A 85 63.46 -19.45 19.65
CA VAL A 85 63.29 -18.02 19.27
C VAL A 85 62.80 -17.84 17.82
N ILE A 86 62.81 -18.89 17.00
CA ILE A 86 62.26 -18.84 15.64
C ILE A 86 61.62 -20.21 15.43
N GLY A 87 60.29 -20.29 15.46
CA GLY A 87 59.58 -21.52 15.11
C GLY A 87 59.99 -21.98 13.71
N ASN A 88 59.83 -23.28 13.41
CA ASN A 88 60.07 -23.90 12.10
C ASN A 88 59.23 -23.21 11.00
N ASN A 89 59.67 -22.03 10.56
CA ASN A 89 59.03 -21.19 9.57
C ASN A 89 59.84 -21.35 8.28
N THR A 90 59.22 -21.92 7.25
CA THR A 90 59.83 -22.02 5.92
C THR A 90 59.64 -20.70 5.18
N THR A 91 60.74 -20.00 4.92
CA THR A 91 60.79 -18.85 4.00
C THR A 91 61.66 -19.20 2.79
N PRO A 92 61.20 -18.97 1.55
CA PRO A 92 62.07 -18.98 0.38
C PRO A 92 63.12 -17.86 0.47
N ALA A 93 64.32 -18.09 -0.07
CA ALA A 93 65.49 -17.21 0.05
C ALA A 93 65.33 -15.79 -0.57
N ASN A 94 64.19 -15.47 -1.17
CA ASN A 94 63.99 -14.27 -2.01
C ASN A 94 62.98 -13.25 -1.43
N MET A 95 62.61 -13.33 -0.15
CA MET A 95 61.60 -12.45 0.47
C MET A 95 62.20 -11.51 1.53
N THR A 96 62.93 -10.49 1.10
CA THR A 96 63.50 -9.47 2.00
C THR A 96 62.39 -8.58 2.60
N GLY A 97 62.29 -8.50 3.94
CA GLY A 97 61.40 -7.57 4.64
C GLY A 97 60.02 -8.08 5.09
N SER A 98 59.71 -9.38 4.94
CA SER A 98 58.47 -9.97 5.49
C SER A 98 58.58 -10.20 7.00
N PHE A 99 57.47 -10.06 7.74
CA PHE A 99 57.41 -10.32 9.19
C PHE A 99 56.73 -11.66 9.46
N ILE A 100 57.40 -12.55 10.18
CA ILE A 100 56.83 -13.84 10.62
C ILE A 100 57.05 -13.99 12.12
N GLY A 101 55.98 -13.84 12.88
CA GLY A 101 55.94 -14.05 14.33
C GLY A 101 55.17 -15.31 14.71
N GLY A 102 55.70 -16.09 15.65
CA GLY A 102 55.07 -17.30 16.19
C GLY A 102 55.59 -18.61 15.58
N HIS A 103 54.78 -19.68 15.55
CA HIS A 103 55.25 -21.06 15.27
C HIS A 103 54.52 -21.76 14.12
N ASN A 104 55.24 -22.57 13.34
CA ASN A 104 54.71 -23.40 12.24
C ASN A 104 53.98 -22.61 11.16
N ASN A 105 54.40 -21.36 10.91
CA ASN A 105 53.83 -20.54 9.86
C ASN A 105 54.52 -20.83 8.53
N VAL A 106 53.76 -20.73 7.44
CA VAL A 106 54.24 -21.00 6.09
C VAL A 106 53.99 -19.79 5.21
N LEU A 107 55.05 -19.24 4.63
CA LEU A 107 54.97 -18.15 3.66
C LEU A 107 55.52 -18.64 2.33
N PHE A 108 54.65 -18.75 1.33
CA PHE A 108 55.01 -19.03 -0.05
C PHE A 108 54.92 -17.74 -0.88
N GLY A 109 56.06 -17.13 -1.17
CA GLY A 109 56.13 -16.03 -2.13
C GLY A 109 55.95 -16.55 -3.55
N LEU A 110 54.90 -16.11 -4.22
CA LEU A 110 54.78 -16.27 -5.67
C LEU A 110 55.40 -15.03 -6.32
N ASP A 111 56.47 -15.28 -7.08
CA ASP A 111 57.13 -14.40 -8.04
C ASP A 111 58.53 -13.85 -7.64
N LYS A 112 59.47 -14.03 -8.57
CA LYS A 112 60.87 -13.62 -8.55
C LYS A 112 61.08 -12.28 -9.27
N GLU A 113 60.09 -11.78 -10.03
CA GLU A 113 60.34 -10.74 -11.03
C GLU A 113 59.63 -9.39 -10.83
N ASN A 114 58.51 -9.23 -10.08
CA ASN A 114 57.81 -7.91 -10.13
C ASN A 114 57.02 -7.37 -8.92
N TYR A 115 57.17 -7.86 -7.68
CA TYR A 115 56.41 -7.27 -6.55
C TYR A 115 57.22 -7.11 -5.25
N GLU A 116 57.51 -5.87 -4.85
CA GLU A 116 58.11 -5.50 -3.53
C GLU A 116 57.16 -5.74 -2.33
N LYS A 117 56.08 -6.50 -2.50
CA LYS A 117 55.01 -6.61 -1.51
C LYS A 117 55.40 -7.58 -0.38
N ARG A 118 55.39 -7.06 0.84
CA ARG A 118 55.80 -7.79 2.06
C ARG A 118 54.62 -8.54 2.67
N GLY A 119 54.84 -9.81 3.00
CA GLY A 119 53.86 -10.61 3.74
C GLY A 119 53.98 -10.37 5.26
N TYR A 120 52.85 -10.45 5.96
CA TYR A 120 52.80 -10.31 7.42
C TYR A 120 52.10 -11.51 8.03
N ILE A 121 52.82 -12.31 8.81
CA ILE A 121 52.28 -13.48 9.50
C ILE A 121 52.50 -13.36 11.00
N VAL A 122 51.43 -13.53 11.78
CA VAL A 122 51.49 -13.49 13.25
C VAL A 122 50.63 -14.60 13.86
N GLY A 123 51.21 -15.46 14.69
CA GLY A 123 50.48 -16.51 15.41
C GLY A 123 50.96 -17.92 15.06
N GLY A 124 50.07 -18.89 14.88
CA GLY A 124 50.45 -20.29 14.74
C GLY A 124 49.79 -21.02 13.57
N HIS A 125 50.55 -21.84 12.84
CA HIS A 125 50.03 -22.68 11.75
C HIS A 125 49.36 -21.91 10.59
N ASN A 126 49.70 -20.63 10.44
CA ASN A 126 49.13 -19.79 9.39
C ASN A 126 49.83 -20.05 8.06
N VAL A 127 49.12 -19.85 6.96
CA VAL A 127 49.61 -20.07 5.61
C VAL A 127 49.35 -18.83 4.77
N VAL A 128 50.38 -18.24 4.18
CA VAL A 128 50.24 -17.17 3.19
C VAL A 128 50.84 -17.67 1.89
N ILE A 129 50.05 -17.66 0.81
CA ILE A 129 50.49 -18.03 -0.53
C ILE A 129 50.23 -16.84 -1.46
N GLY A 130 51.27 -16.20 -1.98
CA GLY A 130 51.17 -14.98 -2.80
C GLY A 130 51.90 -13.78 -2.19
N ALA A 131 51.90 -12.65 -2.89
CA ALA A 131 52.65 -11.45 -2.49
C ALA A 131 51.80 -10.45 -1.69
N GLY A 132 52.27 -9.98 -0.53
CA GLY A 132 51.55 -8.97 0.26
C GLY A 132 50.40 -9.48 1.14
N GLY A 133 50.26 -10.80 1.31
CA GLY A 133 49.22 -11.38 2.16
C GLY A 133 49.45 -11.16 3.66
N ILE A 134 48.37 -10.99 4.41
CA ILE A 134 48.36 -10.82 5.86
C ILE A 134 47.59 -11.97 6.52
N ALA A 135 48.29 -12.86 7.22
CA ALA A 135 47.66 -13.92 8.01
C ALA A 135 47.95 -13.74 9.51
N MET A 136 46.92 -13.53 10.31
CA MET A 136 47.07 -13.36 11.76
C MET A 136 46.12 -14.29 12.52
N GLY A 137 46.60 -14.94 13.58
CA GLY A 137 45.80 -15.85 14.41
C GLY A 137 46.28 -17.30 14.37
N TYR A 138 45.35 -18.26 14.25
CA TYR A 138 45.66 -19.69 14.26
C TYR A 138 45.03 -20.39 13.06
N GLN A 139 45.85 -21.08 12.25
CA GLN A 139 45.42 -21.71 11.00
C GLN A 139 44.74 -20.73 10.03
N ALA A 140 45.10 -19.45 10.07
CA ALA A 140 44.65 -18.46 9.11
C ALA A 140 45.36 -18.68 7.76
N THR A 141 44.61 -18.66 6.67
CA THR A 141 45.11 -18.91 5.32
C THR A 141 44.81 -17.74 4.41
N THR A 142 45.81 -17.22 3.72
CA THR A 142 45.62 -16.28 2.61
C THR A 142 46.19 -16.85 1.33
N PHE A 143 45.50 -16.58 0.23
CA PHE A 143 45.92 -16.92 -1.11
C PHE A 143 45.90 -15.65 -1.97
N HIS A 144 46.79 -15.54 -2.96
CA HIS A 144 46.93 -14.39 -3.85
C HIS A 144 47.54 -13.12 -3.23
N THR A 145 47.55 -12.04 -4.02
CA THR A 145 48.10 -10.75 -3.65
C THR A 145 47.16 -9.92 -2.78
N ASP A 146 47.70 -9.23 -1.78
CA ASP A 146 46.98 -8.26 -0.92
C ASP A 146 45.76 -8.82 -0.16
N THR A 147 45.74 -10.12 0.10
CA THR A 147 44.66 -10.77 0.85
C THR A 147 44.91 -10.76 2.35
N ILE A 148 43.83 -10.68 3.12
CA ILE A 148 43.88 -10.57 4.57
C ILE A 148 43.01 -11.65 5.20
N ALA A 149 43.59 -12.47 6.07
CA ALA A 149 42.90 -13.43 6.92
C ALA A 149 43.33 -13.25 8.37
N ILE A 150 42.39 -12.87 9.23
CA ILE A 150 42.65 -12.60 10.65
C ILE A 150 41.67 -13.39 11.50
N GLY A 151 42.17 -14.27 12.36
CA GLY A 151 41.35 -15.07 13.27
C GLY A 151 41.75 -16.54 13.28
N GLU A 152 40.85 -17.37 13.79
CA GLU A 152 41.05 -18.82 13.88
C GLU A 152 40.36 -19.49 12.68
N TYR A 153 41.09 -20.25 11.86
CA TYR A 153 40.58 -20.83 10.61
C TYR A 153 40.02 -19.80 9.61
N ALA A 154 40.44 -18.53 9.69
CA ALA A 154 40.06 -17.50 8.72
C ALA A 154 40.75 -17.79 7.37
N ALA A 155 40.02 -17.69 6.27
CA ALA A 155 40.50 -18.07 4.95
C ALA A 155 40.17 -17.00 3.90
N SER A 156 41.17 -16.29 3.41
CA SER A 156 41.01 -15.37 2.28
C SER A 156 41.55 -16.01 1.01
N LEU A 157 40.63 -16.40 0.15
CA LEU A 157 40.81 -17.43 -0.86
C LEU A 157 40.17 -16.98 -2.18
N PRO A 158 40.69 -15.90 -2.81
CA PRO A 158 40.10 -15.37 -4.02
C PRO A 158 40.35 -16.32 -5.20
N LEU A 159 39.29 -16.97 -5.65
CA LEU A 159 39.28 -17.85 -6.80
C LEU A 159 38.44 -17.23 -7.92
N ILE A 160 38.95 -17.31 -9.15
CA ILE A 160 38.19 -16.93 -10.34
C ILE A 160 37.84 -18.20 -11.10
N TYR A 161 36.55 -18.36 -11.39
CA TYR A 161 36.01 -19.39 -12.24
C TYR A 161 35.97 -18.90 -13.69
N TYR A 162 36.57 -19.64 -14.62
CA TYR A 162 36.42 -19.41 -16.06
C TYR A 162 35.69 -20.58 -16.70
N PRO A 163 34.49 -20.38 -17.26
CA PRO A 163 33.90 -21.39 -18.14
C PRO A 163 34.75 -21.46 -19.41
N LYS A 164 35.18 -22.66 -19.79
CA LYS A 164 35.69 -22.90 -21.14
C LYS A 164 34.52 -23.13 -22.09
N ASP A 165 34.69 -22.77 -23.36
CA ASP A 165 33.70 -22.94 -24.44
C ASP A 165 33.29 -24.41 -24.70
N ASP A 166 34.03 -25.39 -24.15
CA ASP A 166 33.80 -26.84 -24.30
C ASP A 166 33.02 -27.47 -23.13
N GLY A 167 32.64 -26.69 -22.12
CA GLY A 167 31.90 -27.19 -20.94
C GLY A 167 32.79 -27.80 -19.85
N GLU A 168 34.12 -27.78 -19.97
CA GLU A 168 35.02 -28.15 -18.88
C GLU A 168 35.47 -26.93 -18.07
N ALA A 169 35.07 -26.86 -16.80
CA ALA A 169 35.55 -25.87 -15.85
C ALA A 169 37.08 -25.96 -15.68
N ALA A 170 37.80 -24.85 -15.90
CA ALA A 170 39.20 -24.74 -15.52
C ALA A 170 39.37 -23.74 -14.38
N VAL A 171 39.77 -24.23 -13.20
CA VAL A 171 40.18 -23.38 -12.10
C VAL A 171 41.62 -22.98 -12.38
N MET A 172 41.86 -21.85 -13.03
CA MET A 172 43.24 -21.42 -13.25
C MET A 172 43.85 -20.93 -11.92
N LEU A 173 44.96 -21.54 -11.51
CA LEU A 173 45.88 -20.89 -10.57
C LEU A 173 46.40 -19.61 -11.27
N PRO A 174 46.17 -18.43 -10.70
CA PRO A 174 46.25 -17.14 -11.39
C PRO A 174 47.69 -16.64 -11.53
N GLN A 175 48.53 -17.41 -12.25
CA GLN A 175 49.90 -17.02 -12.55
C GLN A 175 49.97 -15.88 -13.59
N HIS A 176 48.84 -15.50 -14.21
CA HIS A 176 48.81 -14.56 -15.34
C HIS A 176 47.72 -13.47 -15.27
N MET A 177 47.04 -13.28 -14.14
CA MET A 177 46.02 -12.22 -14.04
C MET A 177 46.48 -10.98 -13.29
N ALA A 178 46.28 -9.85 -13.94
CA ALA A 178 46.61 -8.52 -13.48
C ALA A 178 45.61 -8.02 -12.42
N GLN A 179 46.18 -7.56 -11.29
CA GLN A 179 45.70 -6.56 -10.32
C GLN A 179 44.52 -6.88 -9.36
N ASN A 180 44.80 -6.72 -8.07
CA ASN A 180 43.89 -6.37 -6.95
C ASN A 180 42.69 -7.30 -6.67
N MET A 181 42.86 -8.62 -6.75
CA MET A 181 41.90 -9.58 -6.20
C MET A 181 41.95 -9.61 -4.65
N LEU A 182 41.37 -8.58 -4.02
CA LEU A 182 41.33 -8.46 -2.57
C LEU A 182 40.34 -9.45 -1.97
N GLY A 183 40.74 -10.16 -0.93
CA GLY A 183 39.83 -10.94 -0.10
C GLY A 183 40.10 -10.57 1.35
N PHE A 184 39.05 -10.30 2.11
CA PHE A 184 39.17 -9.94 3.52
C PHE A 184 38.33 -10.88 4.38
N SER A 185 39.00 -11.68 5.21
CA SER A 185 38.37 -12.57 6.17
C SER A 185 38.79 -12.21 7.59
N LEU A 186 37.82 -11.93 8.46
CA LEU A 186 38.08 -11.60 9.87
C LEU A 186 37.11 -12.32 10.80
N GLY A 187 37.65 -13.14 11.70
CA GLY A 187 36.91 -13.87 12.72
C GLY A 187 37.18 -15.38 12.69
N ASN A 188 36.35 -16.16 13.37
CA ASN A 188 36.51 -17.61 13.45
C ASN A 188 35.82 -18.30 12.27
N ASN A 189 36.51 -19.21 11.57
CA ASN A 189 35.98 -19.97 10.43
C ASN A 189 35.40 -19.11 9.29
N THR A 190 35.92 -17.89 9.09
CA THR A 190 35.48 -17.03 7.99
C THR A 190 36.13 -17.44 6.67
N SER A 191 35.43 -17.23 5.56
CA SER A 191 35.96 -17.52 4.23
C SER A 191 35.53 -16.47 3.21
N SER A 192 36.48 -15.89 2.48
CA SER A 192 36.20 -14.87 1.47
C SER A 192 36.78 -15.22 0.09
N ASN A 193 35.95 -15.16 -0.94
CA ASN A 193 36.33 -15.23 -2.35
C ASN A 193 36.91 -13.89 -2.90
N ALA A 194 37.10 -13.77 -4.21
CA ALA A 194 37.69 -12.64 -4.90
C ALA A 194 36.85 -11.37 -4.77
N SER A 195 37.51 -10.27 -4.44
CA SER A 195 36.90 -8.96 -4.21
C SER A 195 35.79 -9.00 -3.16
N SER A 196 35.92 -9.85 -2.13
CA SER A 196 34.86 -10.09 -1.16
C SER A 196 35.30 -9.92 0.29
N ILE A 197 34.33 -9.68 1.17
CA ILE A 197 34.54 -9.41 2.60
C ILE A 197 33.68 -10.36 3.43
N SER A 198 34.31 -11.08 4.35
CA SER A 198 33.65 -11.94 5.34
C SER A 198 34.07 -11.58 6.76
N LEU A 199 33.16 -11.03 7.55
CA LEU A 199 33.39 -10.63 8.95
C LEU A 199 32.44 -11.35 9.90
N GLY A 200 32.97 -11.96 10.97
CA GLY A 200 32.17 -12.57 12.03
C GLY A 200 32.54 -14.02 12.32
N GLY A 201 31.59 -14.81 12.80
CA GLY A 201 31.80 -16.23 13.09
C GLY A 201 31.21 -17.09 11.98
N SER A 202 32.01 -17.87 11.27
CA SER A 202 31.55 -18.68 10.13
C SER A 202 30.84 -17.86 9.04
N ALA A 203 31.23 -16.59 8.86
CA ALA A 203 30.79 -15.77 7.74
C ALA A 203 31.48 -16.24 6.44
N MET A 204 30.71 -16.43 5.36
CA MET A 204 31.25 -16.99 4.11
C MET A 204 30.75 -16.26 2.88
N THR A 205 31.65 -15.63 2.13
CA THR A 205 31.40 -15.11 0.77
C THR A 205 31.98 -16.08 -0.24
N LEU A 206 31.14 -16.97 -0.77
CA LEU A 206 31.52 -17.97 -1.75
C LEU A 206 31.42 -17.44 -3.18
N ALA A 207 30.61 -16.41 -3.40
CA ALA A 207 30.59 -15.64 -4.65
C ALA A 207 31.60 -14.47 -4.63
N PRO A 208 32.16 -14.10 -5.79
CA PRO A 208 33.02 -12.93 -5.89
C PRO A 208 32.22 -11.62 -5.67
N GLN A 209 32.94 -10.52 -5.42
CA GLN A 209 32.36 -9.17 -5.29
C GLN A 209 31.29 -9.04 -4.19
N SER A 210 31.36 -9.88 -3.16
CA SER A 210 30.27 -10.05 -2.20
C SER A 210 30.66 -9.67 -0.77
N ILE A 211 29.67 -9.43 0.09
CA ILE A 211 29.88 -9.05 1.49
C ILE A 211 29.03 -9.94 2.41
N ALA A 212 29.65 -10.56 3.41
CA ALA A 212 28.98 -11.31 4.48
C ALA A 212 29.42 -10.80 5.85
N LEU A 213 28.48 -10.26 6.63
CA LEU A 213 28.72 -9.70 7.97
C LEU A 213 27.81 -10.38 8.99
N GLY A 214 28.37 -11.05 9.98
CA GLY A 214 27.62 -11.67 11.06
C GLY A 214 28.05 -13.11 11.36
N ILE A 215 27.31 -13.78 12.24
CA ILE A 215 27.57 -15.18 12.55
C ILE A 215 26.74 -16.06 11.61
N PHE A 216 27.37 -16.95 10.84
CA PHE A 216 26.74 -17.79 9.83
C PHE A 216 26.05 -16.99 8.70
N SER A 217 26.48 -15.75 8.46
CA SER A 217 26.05 -15.00 7.28
C SER A 217 26.73 -15.55 6.03
N GLY A 218 26.08 -15.51 4.88
CA GLY A 218 26.77 -15.89 3.66
C GLY A 218 26.15 -15.47 2.34
N VAL A 219 26.95 -15.61 1.31
CA VAL A 219 26.60 -15.31 -0.08
C VAL A 219 27.04 -16.47 -0.95
N GLY A 220 26.11 -17.08 -1.69
CA GLY A 220 26.40 -18.19 -2.60
C GLY A 220 25.13 -18.85 -3.12
N ASN A 221 25.23 -19.77 -4.09
CA ASN A 221 24.05 -20.48 -4.60
C ASN A 221 23.42 -21.44 -3.55
N ALA A 222 22.22 -21.95 -3.80
CA ALA A 222 21.48 -22.81 -2.85
C ALA A 222 22.26 -24.06 -2.40
N GLU A 223 23.11 -24.62 -3.26
CA GLU A 223 23.97 -25.75 -2.90
C GLU A 223 25.10 -25.33 -1.95
N SER A 224 25.66 -24.14 -2.17
CA SER A 224 26.63 -23.51 -1.28
C SER A 224 26.00 -23.15 0.07
N GLN A 225 24.70 -22.81 0.10
CA GLN A 225 23.95 -22.56 1.34
C GLN A 225 23.88 -23.79 2.22
N LYS A 226 23.62 -24.96 1.61
CA LYS A 226 23.56 -26.23 2.32
C LYS A 226 24.87 -26.49 3.06
N TYR A 227 26.01 -26.14 2.47
CA TYR A 227 27.31 -26.25 3.13
C TYR A 227 27.46 -25.31 4.34
N ILE A 228 27.03 -24.05 4.24
CA ILE A 228 27.04 -23.13 5.39
C ILE A 228 26.18 -23.72 6.52
N ILE A 229 24.98 -24.22 6.18
CA ILE A 229 24.04 -24.83 7.12
C ILE A 229 24.58 -26.14 7.70
N ASP A 230 25.23 -26.99 6.90
CA ASP A 230 25.85 -28.24 7.34
C ASP A 230 27.08 -27.97 8.20
N ALA A 231 27.82 -26.88 7.96
CA ALA A 231 28.88 -26.39 8.85
C ALA A 231 28.31 -25.87 10.18
N VAL A 232 27.12 -25.25 10.18
CA VAL A 232 26.40 -24.80 11.40
C VAL A 232 25.85 -25.98 12.20
N ASN A 233 25.09 -26.86 11.56
CA ASN A 233 24.52 -28.08 12.15
C ASN A 233 25.64 -29.07 12.54
N GLY A 234 26.78 -28.90 11.89
CA GLY A 234 28.09 -29.46 12.19
C GLY A 234 28.81 -28.86 13.40
N SER A 235 28.13 -28.11 14.28
CA SER A 235 28.59 -27.97 15.67
C SER A 235 28.53 -29.32 16.44
N THR A 236 28.00 -30.38 15.81
CA THR A 236 28.24 -31.80 16.16
C THR A 236 29.38 -32.47 15.37
N TYR A 237 29.95 -31.79 14.39
CA TYR A 237 31.03 -32.23 13.47
C TYR A 237 32.43 -31.72 13.87
N ARG A 238 32.67 -31.44 15.16
CA ARG A 238 34.05 -31.50 15.70
C ARG A 238 34.65 -32.93 15.66
N GLY A 239 33.94 -33.91 15.07
CA GLY A 239 34.34 -35.31 15.11
C GLY A 239 34.25 -36.14 13.82
N GLN A 240 33.66 -35.73 12.69
CA GLN A 240 33.58 -36.64 11.54
C GLN A 240 34.07 -35.99 10.25
N LEU A 241 35.34 -36.26 9.96
CA LEU A 241 35.91 -36.14 8.63
C LEU A 241 35.09 -36.98 7.63
N ASN A 242 35.10 -36.53 6.37
CA ASN A 242 34.66 -37.19 5.14
C ASN A 242 34.39 -38.72 5.28
N PRO A 243 33.23 -39.26 4.87
CA PRO A 243 32.96 -40.70 4.90
C PRO A 243 34.06 -41.57 4.26
N ALA A 244 34.76 -41.06 3.23
CA ALA A 244 35.91 -41.71 2.61
C ALA A 244 37.15 -41.77 3.52
N TRP A 245 37.32 -40.78 4.40
CA TRP A 245 38.37 -40.74 5.42
C TRP A 245 38.13 -41.78 6.52
N MET A 246 36.88 -41.92 6.96
CA MET A 246 36.50 -42.94 7.94
C MET A 246 36.59 -44.35 7.36
N ASP A 247 36.27 -44.54 6.08
CA ASP A 247 36.44 -45.84 5.39
C ASP A 247 37.91 -46.23 5.25
N LEU A 248 38.81 -45.26 5.02
CA LEU A 248 40.26 -45.48 4.93
C LEU A 248 40.89 -45.81 6.30
N LEU A 249 40.44 -45.14 7.37
CA LEU A 249 40.90 -45.40 8.74
C LEU A 249 40.40 -46.75 9.26
N HIS A 250 39.15 -47.11 9.00
CA HIS A 250 38.59 -48.41 9.39
C HIS A 250 39.22 -49.57 8.62
N LYS A 251 39.50 -49.43 7.31
CA LYS A 251 40.25 -50.44 6.53
C LYS A 251 41.66 -50.70 7.06
N ASN A 252 42.25 -49.73 7.77
CA ASN A 252 43.59 -49.84 8.37
C ASN A 252 43.55 -50.03 9.90
N GLY A 253 42.38 -50.37 10.47
CA GLY A 253 42.23 -50.81 11.86
C GLY A 253 42.21 -49.71 12.92
N ILE A 254 41.92 -48.45 12.56
CA ILE A 254 41.86 -47.31 13.50
C ILE A 254 40.40 -46.91 13.72
N ASN A 255 39.87 -47.13 14.94
CA ASN A 255 38.43 -47.06 15.26
C ASN A 255 38.00 -45.85 16.14
N SER A 256 38.70 -44.71 16.16
CA SER A 256 38.21 -43.54 16.95
C SER A 256 38.57 -42.15 16.38
N ASN A 257 37.67 -41.18 16.65
CA ASN A 257 37.74 -39.76 16.29
C ASN A 257 38.78 -38.95 17.09
N ALA A 258 40.00 -39.43 17.22
CA ALA A 258 41.04 -38.74 17.97
C ALA A 258 41.99 -37.98 17.04
N TYR A 259 41.92 -36.64 17.06
CA TYR A 259 43.09 -35.81 16.82
C TYR A 259 44.19 -36.30 17.78
N CYS A 260 45.35 -36.76 17.28
CA CYS A 260 46.33 -37.53 18.05
C CYS A 260 47.16 -36.66 19.03
N GLY A 261 46.48 -36.09 20.03
CA GLY A 261 47.09 -35.45 21.19
C GLY A 261 47.46 -36.44 22.31
N SER A 262 46.91 -37.66 22.29
CA SER A 262 47.02 -38.63 23.39
C SER A 262 47.09 -40.10 22.93
N CYS A 263 47.68 -40.38 21.77
CA CYS A 263 47.93 -41.76 21.34
C CYS A 263 49.17 -42.35 22.03
N SER A 264 49.22 -43.68 22.17
CA SER A 264 50.46 -44.38 22.55
C SER A 264 51.57 -44.14 21.49
N PRO A 265 52.86 -44.24 21.85
CA PRO A 265 53.96 -44.07 20.90
C PRO A 265 53.84 -44.97 19.65
N GLU A 266 53.26 -46.16 19.79
CA GLU A 266 53.05 -47.10 18.68
C GLU A 266 51.89 -46.69 17.75
N GLU A 267 50.79 -46.16 18.30
CA GLU A 267 49.67 -45.64 17.51
C GLU A 267 50.02 -44.34 16.80
N LYS A 268 50.80 -43.48 17.45
CA LYS A 268 51.35 -42.26 16.84
C LYS A 268 52.34 -42.60 15.72
N ALA A 269 53.19 -43.62 15.90
CA ALA A 269 54.08 -44.10 14.85
C ALA A 269 53.32 -44.70 13.65
N LYS A 270 52.21 -45.41 13.89
CA LYS A 270 51.33 -45.92 12.81
C LYS A 270 50.59 -44.79 12.09
N TYR A 271 50.06 -43.82 12.83
CA TYR A 271 49.43 -42.62 12.27
C TYR A 271 50.42 -41.79 11.44
N ASP A 272 51.63 -41.53 11.98
CA ASP A 272 52.69 -40.80 11.31
C ASP A 272 53.24 -41.57 10.11
N ALA A 273 53.33 -42.90 10.17
CA ALA A 273 53.70 -43.74 9.03
C ALA A 273 52.64 -43.70 7.92
N ILE A 274 51.34 -43.80 8.25
CA ILE A 274 50.24 -43.68 7.29
C ILE A 274 50.19 -42.27 6.68
N MET A 275 50.37 -41.22 7.48
CA MET A 275 50.41 -39.84 7.00
C MET A 275 51.66 -39.55 6.16
N LYS A 276 52.79 -40.21 6.46
CA LYS A 276 54.02 -40.12 5.68
C LYS A 276 53.92 -40.89 4.36
N ASP A 277 53.29 -42.07 4.35
CA ASP A 277 53.02 -42.84 3.14
C ASP A 277 51.96 -42.17 2.27
N LEU A 278 50.93 -41.55 2.85
CA LEU A 278 49.92 -40.80 2.10
C LEU A 278 50.53 -39.54 1.48
N LYS A 279 51.32 -38.76 2.24
CA LYS A 279 52.05 -37.60 1.71
C LYS A 279 53.06 -37.98 0.65
N LYS A 280 53.75 -39.11 0.82
CA LYS A 280 54.71 -39.64 -0.15
C LYS A 280 54.03 -40.20 -1.39
N THR A 281 52.92 -40.93 -1.25
CA THR A 281 52.12 -41.45 -2.38
C THR A 281 51.51 -40.33 -3.20
N TYR A 282 51.00 -39.28 -2.54
CA TYR A 282 50.51 -38.08 -3.23
C TYR A 282 51.63 -37.30 -3.90
N LYS A 283 52.78 -37.12 -3.23
CA LYS A 283 53.94 -36.45 -3.82
C LYS A 283 54.54 -37.23 -5.00
N ASP A 284 54.75 -38.53 -4.85
CA ASP A 284 55.34 -39.40 -5.87
C ASP A 284 54.37 -39.60 -7.07
N TYR A 285 53.05 -39.54 -6.85
CA TYR A 285 52.04 -39.52 -7.91
C TYR A 285 52.02 -38.18 -8.67
N LEU A 286 52.12 -37.05 -7.96
CA LEU A 286 52.17 -35.71 -8.56
C LEU A 286 53.48 -35.45 -9.32
N ASP A 287 54.61 -35.94 -8.79
CA ASP A 287 55.92 -35.89 -9.44
C ASP A 287 56.00 -36.84 -10.65
N GLY A 288 55.22 -37.94 -10.65
CA GLY A 288 55.23 -38.97 -11.69
C GLY A 288 54.46 -38.66 -12.98
N ILE A 289 53.55 -37.67 -12.96
CA ILE A 289 52.75 -37.27 -14.14
C ILE A 289 53.13 -35.88 -14.71
N GLY A 290 54.23 -35.27 -14.23
CA GLY A 290 54.91 -34.19 -14.95
C GLY A 290 54.22 -32.81 -14.95
N TYR A 291 53.56 -32.44 -13.87
CA TYR A 291 52.95 -31.12 -13.67
C TYR A 291 53.23 -30.67 -12.22
N ASP A 292 53.84 -29.52 -11.88
CA ASP A 292 54.10 -28.20 -12.51
C ASP A 292 52.89 -27.38 -13.01
N ARG A 293 51.66 -27.91 -12.96
CA ARG A 293 50.39 -27.17 -13.19
C ARG A 293 49.20 -28.12 -13.01
N LEU A 294 48.35 -27.87 -12.02
CA LEU A 294 47.24 -28.76 -11.63
C LEU A 294 46.18 -28.93 -12.74
N ASP A 295 45.74 -30.16 -12.99
CA ASP A 295 44.60 -30.51 -13.85
C ASP A 295 43.34 -30.97 -13.05
N GLY A 296 42.19 -31.00 -13.73
CA GLY A 296 40.84 -30.79 -13.18
C GLY A 296 40.33 -31.76 -12.10
N ASN A 297 40.75 -33.03 -12.07
CA ASN A 297 40.33 -33.96 -11.01
C ASN A 297 41.12 -33.79 -9.71
N SER A 298 42.39 -33.40 -9.81
CA SER A 298 43.24 -33.05 -8.66
C SER A 298 42.86 -31.70 -8.07
N GLN A 299 42.34 -30.79 -8.90
CA GLN A 299 41.66 -29.58 -8.45
C GLN A 299 40.45 -29.94 -7.60
N SER A 300 39.50 -30.76 -8.05
CA SER A 300 38.32 -31.11 -7.23
C SER A 300 38.69 -31.62 -5.83
N MET A 301 39.73 -32.43 -5.68
CA MET A 301 40.15 -32.97 -4.37
C MET A 301 40.86 -31.95 -3.48
N ILE A 302 41.73 -31.10 -4.03
CA ILE A 302 42.37 -29.99 -3.31
C ILE A 302 41.32 -28.92 -2.96
N MET A 303 40.36 -28.72 -3.86
CA MET A 303 39.26 -27.78 -3.71
C MET A 303 38.22 -28.28 -2.70
N ASP A 304 38.06 -29.59 -2.55
CA ASP A 304 37.32 -30.20 -1.43
C ASP A 304 38.06 -30.04 -0.10
N ALA A 305 39.38 -30.26 -0.08
CA ALA A 305 40.19 -30.16 1.12
C ALA A 305 40.35 -28.71 1.63
N LEU A 306 40.34 -27.72 0.74
CA LEU A 306 40.49 -26.29 1.04
C LEU A 306 39.16 -25.51 1.01
N ARG A 307 38.02 -26.21 0.88
CA ARG A 307 36.65 -25.64 0.82
C ARG A 307 36.34 -24.80 -0.42
N PHE A 308 37.17 -24.88 -1.45
CA PHE A 308 37.06 -24.14 -2.70
C PHE A 308 36.05 -24.70 -3.72
N GLN A 309 35.61 -25.97 -3.64
CA GLN A 309 34.71 -26.58 -4.63
C GLN A 309 33.38 -25.81 -4.76
N TYR A 310 32.91 -25.22 -3.66
CA TYR A 310 31.67 -24.45 -3.62
C TYR A 310 31.83 -23.01 -4.12
N ALA A 311 33.02 -22.41 -4.00
CA ALA A 311 33.33 -21.11 -4.59
C ALA A 311 33.52 -21.17 -6.11
N THR A 312 33.57 -22.38 -6.68
CA THR A 312 33.83 -22.66 -8.10
C THR A 312 32.72 -23.42 -8.80
N LYS A 313 31.56 -23.61 -8.15
CA LYS A 313 30.37 -24.09 -8.85
C LYS A 313 29.86 -23.05 -9.84
N ASP A 314 29.36 -23.50 -10.98
CA ASP A 314 28.69 -22.66 -11.97
C ASP A 314 27.59 -21.78 -11.33
N ASN A 315 27.42 -20.57 -11.88
CA ASN A 315 26.39 -19.60 -11.50
C ASN A 315 26.44 -19.16 -10.02
N GLN A 316 27.62 -18.82 -9.48
CA GLN A 316 27.68 -18.12 -8.20
C GLN A 316 27.01 -16.74 -8.31
N PRO A 317 26.18 -16.34 -7.31
CA PRO A 317 25.53 -15.05 -7.31
C PRO A 317 26.52 -13.93 -6.97
N GLU A 318 27.05 -13.25 -7.98
CA GLU A 318 27.98 -12.13 -7.78
C GLU A 318 27.29 -10.93 -7.10
N ASN A 319 28.07 -10.03 -6.51
CA ASN A 319 27.56 -8.76 -5.96
C ASN A 319 26.52 -8.92 -4.82
N GLY A 320 26.51 -10.06 -4.13
CA GLY A 320 25.58 -10.31 -3.04
C GLY A 320 26.01 -9.66 -1.73
N VAL A 321 25.03 -9.22 -0.93
CA VAL A 321 25.26 -8.63 0.40
C VAL A 321 24.42 -9.36 1.43
N ALA A 322 25.05 -9.86 2.50
CA ALA A 322 24.39 -10.51 3.62
C ALA A 322 24.86 -9.89 4.94
N ILE A 323 23.96 -9.24 5.68
CA ILE A 323 24.27 -8.53 6.92
C ILE A 323 23.32 -8.99 8.02
N GLY A 324 23.85 -9.67 9.03
CA GLY A 324 23.12 -10.22 10.16
C GLY A 324 23.46 -11.70 10.37
N SER A 325 23.30 -12.17 11.62
CA SER A 325 23.51 -13.59 11.90
C SER A 325 22.55 -14.45 11.07
N PHE A 326 23.01 -15.51 10.42
CA PHE A 326 22.21 -16.35 9.52
C PHE A 326 21.59 -15.61 8.31
N ALA A 327 22.03 -14.40 7.99
CA ALA A 327 21.60 -13.70 6.78
C ALA A 327 22.22 -14.38 5.55
N TYR A 328 21.42 -14.62 4.51
CA TYR A 328 21.89 -15.33 3.32
C TYR A 328 21.31 -14.77 2.03
N THR A 329 22.13 -14.62 0.98
CA THR A 329 21.64 -14.31 -0.37
C THR A 329 22.09 -15.38 -1.37
N SER A 330 21.16 -15.84 -2.19
CA SER A 330 21.39 -16.83 -3.25
C SER A 330 21.37 -16.27 -4.66
N GLU A 331 21.15 -14.97 -4.80
CA GLU A 331 20.89 -14.32 -6.09
C GLU A 331 21.89 -13.21 -6.37
N THR A 332 22.29 -13.09 -7.63
CA THR A 332 23.21 -12.03 -8.08
C THR A 332 22.63 -10.66 -7.73
N GLY A 333 23.42 -9.84 -7.04
CA GLY A 333 23.01 -8.52 -6.56
C GLY A 333 21.97 -8.52 -5.43
N GLY A 334 21.59 -9.69 -4.90
CA GLY A 334 20.63 -9.81 -3.81
C GLY A 334 21.19 -9.33 -2.47
N VAL A 335 20.34 -8.72 -1.65
CA VAL A 335 20.72 -8.14 -0.35
C VAL A 335 19.88 -8.73 0.77
N ALA A 336 20.47 -9.51 1.67
CA ALA A 336 19.83 -10.00 2.89
C ALA A 336 20.21 -9.12 4.08
N LEU A 337 19.25 -8.38 4.63
CA LEU A 337 19.46 -7.42 5.71
C LEU A 337 18.70 -7.83 6.99
N GLY A 338 19.43 -8.10 8.07
CA GLY A 338 18.91 -8.54 9.36
C GLY A 338 19.11 -10.03 9.63
N SER A 339 19.06 -10.40 10.91
CA SER A 339 19.32 -11.78 11.37
C SER A 339 18.33 -12.80 10.74
N GLY A 340 18.82 -13.85 10.11
CA GLY A 340 18.00 -14.87 9.46
C GLY A 340 17.26 -14.40 8.20
N SER A 341 17.59 -13.22 7.66
CA SER A 341 17.04 -12.78 6.38
C SER A 341 17.56 -13.62 5.23
N LYS A 342 16.70 -13.92 4.25
CA LYS A 342 17.06 -14.67 3.04
C LYS A 342 16.64 -13.90 1.80
N ALA A 343 17.59 -13.55 0.93
CA ALA A 343 17.34 -12.97 -0.38
C ALA A 343 17.51 -14.04 -1.46
N ASP A 344 16.39 -14.58 -1.94
CA ASP A 344 16.33 -15.69 -2.91
C ASP A 344 15.42 -15.38 -4.12
N ARG A 345 15.30 -14.09 -4.46
CA ARG A 345 14.60 -13.61 -5.65
C ARG A 345 15.56 -12.88 -6.59
N ALA A 346 15.77 -13.46 -7.78
CA ALA A 346 16.56 -12.85 -8.85
C ALA A 346 15.90 -11.58 -9.40
N GLY A 347 16.68 -10.78 -10.13
CA GLY A 347 16.13 -9.75 -11.00
C GLY A 347 15.33 -10.37 -12.15
N PHE A 348 14.42 -9.59 -12.72
CA PHE A 348 13.61 -9.99 -13.88
C PHE A 348 14.47 -10.14 -15.15
N THR A 349 14.42 -11.32 -15.77
CA THR A 349 15.19 -11.68 -16.98
C THR A 349 14.30 -12.00 -18.19
N SER A 350 12.99 -11.90 -18.04
CA SER A 350 12.01 -12.21 -19.09
C SER A 350 11.13 -11.00 -19.40
N LEU A 351 10.67 -10.90 -20.64
CA LEU A 351 9.70 -9.88 -21.11
C LEU A 351 8.25 -10.22 -20.76
N ASN A 352 7.99 -11.28 -19.98
CA ASN A 352 6.62 -11.75 -19.79
C ASN A 352 5.83 -10.78 -18.90
N PRO A 353 4.86 -10.01 -19.44
CA PRO A 353 4.10 -9.03 -18.66
C PRO A 353 3.18 -9.71 -17.64
N GLU A 354 2.95 -11.02 -17.74
CA GLU A 354 2.23 -11.82 -16.75
C GLU A 354 3.06 -12.05 -15.46
N GLU A 355 4.40 -11.91 -15.53
CA GLU A 355 5.30 -12.04 -14.36
C GLU A 355 5.35 -10.76 -13.50
N VAL A 356 4.83 -9.63 -14.00
CA VAL A 356 4.75 -8.35 -13.28
C VAL A 356 3.28 -7.98 -13.03
N PRO A 357 2.64 -8.54 -11.99
CA PRO A 357 1.26 -8.24 -11.66
C PRO A 357 1.03 -6.73 -11.47
N TYR A 358 -0.12 -6.25 -11.96
CA TYR A 358 -0.68 -4.90 -11.77
C TYR A 358 -0.02 -3.74 -12.53
N SER A 359 1.31 -3.61 -12.55
CA SER A 359 1.96 -2.46 -13.20
C SER A 359 2.17 -2.62 -14.70
N HIS A 360 2.24 -3.86 -15.19
CA HIS A 360 2.58 -4.19 -16.59
C HIS A 360 3.87 -3.51 -17.09
N ALA A 361 4.75 -3.11 -16.17
CA ALA A 361 6.00 -2.44 -16.49
C ALA A 361 6.99 -3.43 -17.11
N ASP A 362 7.74 -2.99 -18.12
CA ASP A 362 8.86 -3.75 -18.67
C ASP A 362 10.06 -3.68 -17.71
N LEU A 363 10.28 -4.78 -16.97
CA LEU A 363 11.38 -4.93 -16.01
C LEU A 363 12.55 -5.78 -16.54
N ASN A 364 12.50 -6.24 -17.81
CA ASN A 364 13.49 -7.16 -18.35
C ASN A 364 14.90 -6.57 -18.36
N GLY A 365 15.81 -7.15 -17.57
CA GLY A 365 17.18 -6.67 -17.43
C GLY A 365 17.30 -5.32 -16.72
N LYS A 366 16.21 -4.79 -16.14
CA LYS A 366 16.18 -3.49 -15.44
C LYS A 366 16.20 -3.61 -13.92
N THR A 367 16.22 -4.84 -13.39
CA THR A 367 16.24 -5.11 -11.96
C THR A 367 17.37 -6.05 -11.59
N THR A 368 17.87 -5.91 -10.37
CA THR A 368 18.88 -6.79 -9.76
C THR A 368 18.21 -7.70 -8.71
N GLY A 369 18.99 -8.58 -8.08
CA GLY A 369 18.51 -9.41 -6.97
C GLY A 369 17.81 -8.60 -5.87
N ALA A 370 16.76 -9.15 -5.28
CA ALA A 370 15.92 -8.42 -4.35
C ALA A 370 16.63 -8.10 -3.02
N VAL A 371 16.22 -7.01 -2.39
CA VAL A 371 16.52 -6.73 -0.98
C VAL A 371 15.50 -7.45 -0.10
N SER A 372 15.95 -8.38 0.73
CA SER A 372 15.13 -9.08 1.72
C SER A 372 15.47 -8.64 3.13
N ILE A 373 14.44 -8.20 3.85
CA ILE A 373 14.53 -7.87 5.28
C ILE A 373 13.96 -8.99 6.16
N GLY A 374 13.80 -10.21 5.65
CA GLY A 374 13.23 -11.33 6.40
C GLY A 374 13.31 -12.64 5.61
N ARG A 375 12.43 -13.58 5.91
CA ARG A 375 12.28 -14.85 5.17
C ARG A 375 10.80 -15.26 5.13
N LYS A 376 10.46 -16.26 4.31
CA LYS A 376 9.07 -16.69 4.02
C LYS A 376 8.19 -16.88 5.27
N ASP A 377 8.76 -17.35 6.36
CA ASP A 377 8.10 -17.65 7.64
C ASP A 377 8.46 -16.65 8.77
N ALA A 378 9.28 -15.63 8.49
CA ALA A 378 9.66 -14.60 9.44
C ALA A 378 9.86 -13.25 8.72
N LEU A 379 8.76 -12.52 8.54
CA LEU A 379 8.72 -11.21 7.89
C LEU A 379 9.05 -10.08 8.88
N ARG A 380 9.48 -8.93 8.36
CA ARG A 380 9.69 -7.70 9.13
C ARG A 380 8.87 -6.56 8.55
N GLN A 381 8.47 -5.63 9.42
CA GLN A 381 7.88 -4.36 9.00
C GLN A 381 9.00 -3.36 8.68
N LEU A 382 8.82 -2.59 7.61
CA LEU A 382 9.62 -1.40 7.32
C LEU A 382 8.86 -0.17 7.86
N ILE A 383 9.37 0.43 8.94
CA ILE A 383 8.73 1.57 9.61
C ILE A 383 9.46 2.89 9.28
N ASN A 384 8.79 4.02 9.49
CA ASN A 384 9.28 5.37 9.18
C ASN A 384 9.58 5.60 7.69
N LEU A 385 8.80 4.95 6.82
CA LEU A 385 8.87 5.13 5.37
C LEU A 385 8.11 6.42 4.95
N ALA A 386 8.80 7.30 4.23
CA ALA A 386 8.21 8.50 3.64
C ALA A 386 7.17 8.13 2.55
N ASP A 387 6.48 9.13 2.00
CA ASP A 387 5.60 8.87 0.84
C ASP A 387 6.47 8.71 -0.40
N GLY A 388 6.14 7.72 -1.24
CA GLY A 388 6.75 7.59 -2.55
C GLY A 388 6.35 8.74 -3.47
N THR A 389 7.32 9.24 -4.23
CA THR A 389 7.20 10.40 -5.13
C THR A 389 7.50 10.05 -6.59
N GLU A 390 8.22 8.96 -6.83
CA GLU A 390 8.55 8.41 -8.15
C GLU A 390 7.92 7.01 -8.32
N ASP A 391 7.80 6.54 -9.57
CA ASP A 391 7.15 5.26 -9.91
C ASP A 391 7.81 4.02 -9.26
N THR A 392 9.07 4.14 -8.83
CA THR A 392 9.85 3.05 -8.24
C THR A 392 10.01 3.16 -6.72
N ASP A 393 9.36 4.15 -6.10
CA ASP A 393 9.38 4.32 -4.65
C ASP A 393 8.43 3.34 -3.95
N ALA A 394 8.79 2.94 -2.73
CA ALA A 394 7.93 2.11 -1.90
C ALA A 394 6.72 2.91 -1.38
N VAL A 395 5.53 2.32 -1.47
CA VAL A 395 4.27 2.90 -0.98
C VAL A 395 4.08 2.53 0.50
N ASN A 396 3.77 3.51 1.34
CA ASN A 396 3.46 3.27 2.76
C ASN A 396 1.94 3.10 3.03
N LEU A 397 1.57 2.81 4.28
CA LEU A 397 0.18 2.55 4.66
C LEU A 397 -0.77 3.75 4.46
N ARG A 398 -0.31 5.00 4.60
CA ARG A 398 -1.18 6.20 4.40
C ARG A 398 -1.48 6.43 2.93
N GLN A 399 -0.51 6.23 2.04
CA GLN A 399 -0.74 6.28 0.59
C GLN A 399 -1.69 5.17 0.15
N LEU A 400 -1.53 3.95 0.66
CA LEU A 400 -2.46 2.86 0.36
C LEU A 400 -3.88 3.15 0.86
N ARG A 401 -4.02 3.67 2.09
CA ARG A 401 -5.35 4.07 2.61
C ARG A 401 -5.97 5.18 1.78
N ALA A 402 -5.18 6.18 1.36
CA ALA A 402 -5.64 7.25 0.49
C ALA A 402 -6.10 6.70 -0.88
N ALA A 403 -5.29 5.83 -1.51
CA ALA A 403 -5.62 5.18 -2.79
C ALA A 403 -6.86 4.29 -2.68
N VAL A 404 -6.97 3.46 -1.64
CA VAL A 404 -8.17 2.65 -1.38
C VAL A 404 -9.38 3.53 -1.13
N SER A 405 -9.24 4.61 -0.35
CA SER A 405 -10.34 5.55 -0.11
C SER A 405 -10.80 6.26 -1.39
N GLY A 406 -9.87 6.58 -2.30
CA GLY A 406 -10.15 7.15 -3.62
C GLY A 406 -10.66 6.13 -4.64
N ALA A 407 -10.29 4.86 -4.53
CA ALA A 407 -10.83 3.77 -5.35
C ALA A 407 -12.23 3.35 -4.88
N SER A 408 -12.46 3.34 -3.56
CA SER A 408 -13.80 3.45 -2.98
C SER A 408 -14.36 4.86 -3.11
N GLY A 409 -13.71 5.76 -3.86
CA GLY A 409 -14.18 7.08 -4.24
C GLY A 409 -15.13 7.02 -5.44
N ASP A 410 -15.27 5.87 -6.11
CA ASP A 410 -16.50 5.50 -6.82
C ASP A 410 -17.59 4.97 -5.86
N ALA A 411 -17.27 4.71 -4.59
CA ALA A 411 -18.25 4.71 -3.48
C ALA A 411 -18.30 6.07 -2.74
N GLY A 412 -17.47 7.04 -3.13
CA GLY A 412 -17.62 8.47 -2.90
C GLY A 412 -18.34 9.19 -4.05
N ASN A 413 -18.63 8.46 -5.12
CA ASN A 413 -19.46 8.85 -6.27
C ASN A 413 -20.60 7.84 -6.52
N LEU A 414 -20.83 6.91 -5.58
CA LEU A 414 -22.22 6.68 -5.20
C LEU A 414 -22.58 7.99 -4.51
N ASP A 415 -23.38 8.82 -5.17
CA ASP A 415 -24.25 9.76 -4.48
C ASP A 415 -24.64 9.03 -3.20
N THR A 416 -24.13 9.47 -2.06
CA THR A 416 -24.66 8.96 -0.81
C THR A 416 -26.12 9.32 -0.97
N ILE A 417 -27.01 8.34 -1.15
CA ILE A 417 -28.43 8.57 -1.00
C ILE A 417 -28.54 8.85 0.48
N VAL A 418 -28.25 10.09 0.84
CA VAL A 418 -28.45 10.61 2.17
C VAL A 418 -29.95 10.71 2.24
N GLY A 419 -30.53 10.02 3.22
CA GLY A 419 -31.93 10.25 3.52
C GLY A 419 -32.14 11.76 3.62
N ASP A 420 -33.00 12.27 2.75
CA ASP A 420 -33.33 13.67 2.73
C ASP A 420 -34.66 13.88 3.44
N ARG A 421 -35.26 15.03 3.20
CA ARG A 421 -36.49 15.39 3.87
C ARG A 421 -37.70 14.52 3.44
N ASN A 422 -37.69 13.93 2.26
CA ASN A 422 -38.78 13.12 1.73
C ASN A 422 -38.47 11.64 1.74
N ILE A 423 -37.19 11.30 1.88
CA ILE A 423 -36.67 9.97 1.67
C ILE A 423 -35.87 9.53 2.91
N LYS A 424 -36.27 8.42 3.53
CA LYS A 424 -35.53 7.69 4.57
C LYS A 424 -34.64 6.65 3.90
N VAL A 425 -33.41 6.54 4.36
CA VAL A 425 -32.44 5.54 3.88
C VAL A 425 -31.99 4.68 5.05
N GLY A 426 -32.37 3.40 5.00
CA GLY A 426 -32.05 2.42 6.05
C GLY A 426 -30.62 1.90 5.94
N PRO A 427 -30.06 1.33 7.03
CA PRO A 427 -28.73 0.75 7.00
C PRO A 427 -28.67 -0.44 6.01
N PRO A 428 -27.50 -0.72 5.41
CA PRO A 428 -27.35 -1.84 4.49
C PRO A 428 -27.79 -3.15 5.15
N GLN A 429 -28.82 -3.78 4.61
CA GLN A 429 -29.33 -5.07 5.05
C GLN A 429 -28.78 -6.16 4.10
N LYS A 430 -28.51 -7.35 4.62
CA LYS A 430 -28.22 -8.51 3.74
C LYS A 430 -29.44 -8.80 2.88
N GLU A 431 -29.21 -8.98 1.59
CA GLU A 431 -30.23 -9.45 0.68
C GLU A 431 -30.30 -10.98 0.76
N GLY A 432 -31.21 -11.50 1.60
CA GLY A 432 -31.38 -12.94 1.77
C GLY A 432 -30.09 -13.64 2.23
N ASP A 433 -29.75 -14.76 1.57
CA ASP A 433 -28.57 -15.59 1.89
C ASP A 433 -27.32 -15.23 1.04
N SER A 434 -27.41 -14.18 0.23
CA SER A 434 -26.27 -13.67 -0.53
C SER A 434 -25.39 -12.75 0.32
N ASP A 435 -24.08 -12.73 0.04
CA ASP A 435 -23.16 -11.73 0.61
C ASP A 435 -23.39 -10.30 0.06
N LYS A 436 -24.45 -10.09 -0.74
CA LYS A 436 -24.87 -8.79 -1.27
C LYS A 436 -25.65 -8.00 -0.22
N LYS A 437 -25.38 -6.68 -0.15
CA LYS A 437 -26.07 -5.75 0.74
C LYS A 437 -26.99 -4.83 -0.07
N GLN A 438 -28.23 -4.63 0.40
CA GLN A 438 -29.18 -3.68 -0.16
C GLN A 438 -29.47 -2.52 0.81
N ILE A 439 -29.82 -1.36 0.26
CA ILE A 439 -30.22 -0.16 1.00
C ILE A 439 -31.73 0.05 0.83
N LYS A 440 -32.49 0.03 1.93
CA LYS A 440 -33.94 0.30 1.90
C LYS A 440 -34.18 1.80 1.82
N ILE A 441 -34.92 2.22 0.79
CA ILE A 441 -35.36 3.62 0.61
C ILE A 441 -36.87 3.67 0.82
N THR A 442 -37.36 4.52 1.72
CA THR A 442 -38.79 4.72 1.98
C THR A 442 -39.14 6.19 1.93
N LEU A 443 -40.37 6.49 1.52
CA LEU A 443 -40.89 7.82 1.79
C LEU A 443 -40.99 8.03 3.29
N ASN A 444 -40.64 9.24 3.70
CA ASN A 444 -41.06 9.71 5.00
C ASN A 444 -42.59 9.79 5.00
N ASP A 445 -43.18 9.68 6.19
CA ASP A 445 -44.63 9.88 6.38
C ASP A 445 -45.07 11.28 5.90
N ASN A 446 -44.10 12.19 5.68
CA ASN A 446 -44.27 13.54 5.19
C ASN A 446 -43.44 13.79 3.90
N ILE A 447 -44.07 14.42 2.89
CA ILE A 447 -43.51 14.73 1.57
C ILE A 447 -43.43 16.25 1.36
N HIS A 448 -42.31 16.73 0.81
CA HIS A 448 -41.96 18.14 0.64
C HIS A 448 -41.63 18.45 -0.83
N VAL A 449 -42.54 19.13 -1.52
CA VAL A 449 -42.41 19.52 -2.95
C VAL A 449 -42.73 21.01 -3.13
N LYS A 450 -42.18 21.68 -4.16
CA LYS A 450 -42.28 23.15 -4.35
C LYS A 450 -43.63 23.62 -4.90
N SER A 451 -44.14 22.92 -5.89
CA SER A 451 -45.55 22.86 -6.19
C SER A 451 -45.91 21.41 -6.02
N VAL A 452 -46.98 21.16 -5.27
CA VAL A 452 -47.85 20.12 -5.76
C VAL A 452 -48.71 20.87 -6.76
N ASP A 453 -48.37 20.70 -8.02
CA ASP A 453 -49.33 20.85 -9.10
C ASP A 453 -50.57 20.02 -8.67
N THR A 454 -51.53 20.74 -8.08
CA THR A 454 -52.70 20.28 -7.28
C THR A 454 -53.77 21.34 -7.17
N ASP A 455 -53.46 22.58 -7.49
CA ASP A 455 -54.47 23.52 -7.91
C ASP A 455 -55.53 23.97 -6.89
N THR A 456 -55.51 23.60 -5.60
CA THR A 456 -56.42 23.98 -4.46
C THR A 456 -56.99 22.78 -3.69
N VAL A 457 -56.53 21.61 -4.05
CA VAL A 457 -57.16 20.36 -3.68
C VAL A 457 -56.59 19.85 -2.36
N ARG A 458 -57.46 19.68 -1.36
CA ARG A 458 -57.20 18.77 -0.25
C ARG A 458 -57.51 17.35 -0.71
N VAL A 459 -56.71 16.37 -0.31
CA VAL A 459 -57.04 14.94 -0.46
C VAL A 459 -56.81 14.29 0.88
N ASP A 460 -57.85 13.69 1.43
CA ASP A 460 -57.78 12.92 2.67
C ASP A 460 -58.76 11.73 2.61
N ASN A 461 -59.02 11.10 3.76
CA ASN A 461 -59.99 10.01 3.86
C ASN A 461 -61.47 10.47 3.82
N ILE A 462 -61.73 11.78 3.75
CA ILE A 462 -63.04 12.43 3.70
C ILE A 462 -63.37 12.86 2.26
N GLY A 463 -62.38 13.29 1.50
CA GLY A 463 -62.48 13.55 0.06
C GLY A 463 -61.63 14.72 -0.42
N VAL A 464 -62.16 15.39 -1.44
CA VAL A 464 -61.51 16.49 -2.15
C VAL A 464 -62.19 17.80 -1.85
N SER A 465 -61.60 18.59 -0.96
CA SER A 465 -62.11 19.93 -0.72
C SER A 465 -61.22 20.95 -1.41
N ILE A 466 -61.80 21.70 -2.35
CA ILE A 466 -61.28 23.02 -2.69
C ILE A 466 -61.91 23.95 -1.68
N LYS A 467 -61.08 24.41 -0.77
CA LYS A 467 -61.53 25.22 0.33
C LYS A 467 -62.28 26.46 -0.16
N GLU A 468 -63.50 26.67 0.36
CA GLU A 468 -64.40 27.78 -0.02
C GLU A 468 -64.64 27.95 -1.52
N GLY A 469 -64.23 26.97 -2.28
CA GLY A 469 -64.76 26.72 -3.58
C GLY A 469 -65.59 25.46 -3.48
N PRO A 470 -65.70 24.78 -4.62
CA PRO A 470 -66.35 23.50 -4.66
C PRO A 470 -65.65 22.49 -3.74
N SER A 471 -66.39 21.92 -2.80
CA SER A 471 -65.93 20.70 -2.14
C SER A 471 -66.63 19.48 -2.70
N MET A 472 -65.93 18.36 -2.68
CA MET A 472 -66.41 17.01 -3.01
C MET A 472 -66.04 16.09 -1.85
N THR A 473 -67.04 15.73 -1.07
CA THR A 473 -66.88 14.88 0.11
C THR A 473 -67.79 13.66 0.01
N ALA A 474 -67.71 12.75 0.97
CA ALA A 474 -68.68 11.65 1.10
C ALA A 474 -70.14 12.13 1.26
N GLN A 475 -70.34 13.41 1.62
CA GLN A 475 -71.64 14.04 1.84
C GLN A 475 -72.18 14.76 0.59
N GLY A 476 -71.42 14.83 -0.50
CA GLY A 476 -71.84 15.43 -1.78
C GLY A 476 -71.00 16.63 -2.21
N ILE A 477 -71.56 17.42 -3.13
CA ILE A 477 -70.93 18.60 -3.74
C ILE A 477 -71.50 19.86 -3.13
N ASP A 478 -70.62 20.65 -2.52
CA ASP A 478 -70.94 22.01 -2.07
C ASP A 478 -70.20 22.99 -2.97
N ALA A 479 -70.92 23.72 -3.82
CA ALA A 479 -70.38 24.76 -4.69
C ALA A 479 -70.07 26.07 -3.95
N ASN A 480 -70.34 26.13 -2.65
CA ASN A 480 -70.09 27.26 -1.77
C ASN A 480 -70.68 28.58 -2.27
N ASN A 481 -71.96 28.58 -2.67
CA ASN A 481 -72.65 29.76 -3.19
C ASN A 481 -71.97 30.43 -4.41
N THR A 482 -71.06 29.73 -5.09
CA THR A 482 -70.42 30.27 -6.27
C THR A 482 -71.32 30.17 -7.48
N ARG A 483 -71.13 31.09 -8.43
CA ARG A 483 -71.82 30.98 -9.71
C ARG A 483 -71.27 29.77 -10.44
N ILE A 484 -72.12 28.77 -10.62
CA ILE A 484 -71.87 27.69 -11.55
C ILE A 484 -72.19 28.23 -12.94
N THR A 485 -71.16 28.71 -13.63
CA THR A 485 -71.26 29.12 -15.03
C THR A 485 -71.14 27.90 -15.95
N ASN A 486 -71.53 28.08 -17.21
CA ASN A 486 -71.47 27.03 -18.22
C ASN A 486 -72.38 25.81 -17.95
N VAL A 487 -73.53 26.03 -17.30
CA VAL A 487 -74.59 25.02 -17.07
C VAL A 487 -75.57 24.96 -18.26
N ALA A 488 -75.76 23.78 -18.89
CA ALA A 488 -76.63 23.54 -20.04
C ALA A 488 -78.15 23.46 -19.68
N PRO A 489 -79.12 23.61 -20.62
CA PRO A 489 -80.55 23.46 -20.32
C PRO A 489 -80.92 22.06 -19.82
N GLY A 490 -81.68 21.99 -18.74
CA GLY A 490 -82.24 20.72 -18.23
C GLY A 490 -83.33 20.15 -19.16
N ARG A 491 -83.50 18.82 -19.20
CA ARG A 491 -84.43 18.11 -20.10
C ARG A 491 -85.81 17.82 -19.46
N PRO A 492 -86.84 17.50 -20.26
CA PRO A 492 -88.11 17.00 -19.73
C PRO A 492 -87.89 15.69 -18.96
N ASP A 493 -88.49 15.57 -17.77
CA ASP A 493 -88.51 14.38 -16.89
C ASP A 493 -87.13 13.94 -16.29
N THR A 494 -86.22 14.88 -15.94
CA THR A 494 -84.91 14.59 -15.27
C THR A 494 -84.57 15.48 -14.05
N ASN A 495 -83.51 15.12 -13.29
CA ASN A 495 -82.99 15.87 -12.12
C ASN A 495 -81.86 16.86 -12.47
N ASP A 496 -81.80 17.31 -13.71
CA ASP A 496 -80.75 18.20 -14.19
C ASP A 496 -80.91 19.62 -13.62
N ALA A 497 -79.80 20.34 -13.40
CA ALA A 497 -79.86 21.77 -13.07
C ALA A 497 -80.36 22.58 -14.28
N VAL A 498 -81.36 23.45 -14.09
CA VAL A 498 -81.88 24.36 -15.14
C VAL A 498 -81.08 25.66 -15.19
N ASN A 499 -80.96 26.26 -16.37
CA ASN A 499 -80.21 27.52 -16.53
C ASN A 499 -81.11 28.74 -16.77
N MET A 500 -80.50 29.93 -16.71
CA MET A 500 -81.22 31.20 -16.80
C MET A 500 -81.93 31.45 -18.14
N ARG A 501 -81.60 30.71 -19.22
CA ARG A 501 -82.28 30.84 -20.52
C ARG A 501 -83.68 30.22 -20.49
N GLN A 502 -83.82 29.01 -19.92
CA GLN A 502 -85.12 28.37 -19.75
C GLN A 502 -86.05 29.22 -18.88
N LEU A 503 -85.52 29.80 -17.79
CA LEU A 503 -86.29 30.75 -16.96
C LEU A 503 -86.67 32.03 -17.73
N GLY A 504 -85.83 32.47 -18.66
CA GLY A 504 -86.10 33.62 -19.53
C GLY A 504 -87.20 33.39 -20.57
N GLU A 505 -87.29 32.20 -21.18
CA GLU A 505 -88.36 31.83 -22.14
C GLU A 505 -89.72 31.77 -21.45
N LEU A 506 -89.77 31.13 -20.28
CA LEU A 506 -90.97 31.14 -19.44
C LEU A 506 -91.38 32.57 -19.04
N ARG A 507 -90.41 33.42 -18.65
CA ARG A 507 -90.68 34.83 -18.33
C ARG A 507 -91.24 35.61 -19.52
N LYS A 508 -90.84 35.28 -20.76
CA LYS A 508 -91.38 35.92 -21.98
C LYS A 508 -92.81 35.48 -22.27
N GLU A 509 -93.09 34.18 -22.20
CA GLU A 509 -94.45 33.63 -22.34
C GLU A 509 -95.39 34.28 -21.31
N LEU A 510 -94.99 34.32 -20.05
CA LEU A 510 -95.78 34.97 -18.99
C LEU A 510 -95.95 36.48 -19.19
N LYS A 511 -94.91 37.18 -19.68
CA LYS A 511 -95.03 38.61 -19.97
C LYS A 511 -96.01 38.89 -21.11
N ASN A 512 -96.06 38.02 -22.12
CA ASN A 512 -97.01 38.15 -23.23
C ASN A 512 -98.45 37.99 -22.71
N ASP A 513 -98.69 37.00 -21.85
CA ASP A 513 -100.00 36.79 -21.22
C ASP A 513 -100.40 37.97 -20.31
N ILE A 514 -99.47 38.51 -19.50
CA ILE A 514 -99.75 39.68 -18.64
C ILE A 514 -100.02 40.94 -19.47
N SER A 515 -99.27 41.17 -20.55
CA SER A 515 -99.49 42.32 -21.44
C SER A 515 -100.88 42.25 -22.07
N TYR A 516 -101.25 41.04 -22.52
CA TYR A 516 -102.58 40.77 -23.05
C TYR A 516 -103.68 41.08 -22.02
N MET A 517 -103.50 40.68 -20.76
CA MET A 517 -104.43 41.03 -19.67
C MET A 517 -104.44 42.53 -19.32
N GLY A 518 -103.30 43.21 -19.35
CA GLY A 518 -103.19 44.65 -19.04
C GLY A 518 -103.94 45.53 -20.04
N GLU A 519 -103.86 45.19 -21.32
CA GLU A 519 -104.67 45.84 -22.36
C GLU A 519 -106.17 45.64 -22.10
N LYS A 520 -106.56 44.41 -21.75
CA LYS A 520 -107.95 44.09 -21.39
C LYS A 520 -108.43 44.91 -20.18
N MET A 521 -107.61 45.08 -19.15
CA MET A 521 -107.96 45.90 -17.97
C MET A 521 -108.02 47.40 -18.26
N ARG A 522 -107.14 47.93 -19.12
CA ARG A 522 -107.21 49.35 -19.53
C ARG A 522 -108.51 49.63 -20.27
N LYS A 523 -108.93 48.70 -21.12
CA LYS A 523 -110.23 48.76 -21.80
C LYS A 523 -111.37 48.81 -20.77
N MET A 524 -111.39 47.87 -19.82
CA MET A 524 -112.39 47.84 -18.74
C MET A 524 -112.43 49.15 -17.93
N LYS A 525 -111.28 49.73 -17.57
CA LYS A 525 -111.25 51.01 -16.85
C LYS A 525 -111.80 52.16 -17.70
N LYS A 526 -111.53 52.15 -19.01
CA LYS A 526 -112.08 53.13 -19.95
C LYS A 526 -113.61 53.01 -19.95
N GLU A 527 -114.13 51.81 -20.15
CA GLU A 527 -115.57 51.50 -20.09
C GLU A 527 -116.18 52.00 -18.76
N MET A 528 -115.58 51.67 -17.61
CA MET A 528 -116.07 52.15 -16.29
C MET A 528 -116.08 53.68 -16.15
N ARG A 529 -115.07 54.40 -16.65
CA ARG A 529 -115.08 55.87 -16.65
C ARG A 529 -116.19 56.41 -17.54
N GLY A 530 -116.40 55.75 -18.68
CA GLY A 530 -117.54 56.02 -19.56
C GLY A 530 -118.87 55.86 -18.83
N ILE A 531 -119.04 54.78 -18.07
CA ILE A 531 -120.22 54.56 -17.22
C ILE A 531 -120.37 55.68 -16.19
N GLY A 532 -119.27 56.11 -15.53
CA GLY A 532 -119.29 57.26 -14.63
C GLY A 532 -119.75 58.55 -15.30
N ALA A 533 -119.25 58.84 -16.52
CA ALA A 533 -119.66 60.00 -17.29
C ALA A 533 -121.14 59.91 -17.72
N ASN A 534 -121.60 58.74 -18.14
CA ASN A 534 -123.02 58.47 -18.43
C ASN A 534 -123.89 58.77 -17.21
N ALA A 535 -123.51 58.28 -16.04
CA ALA A 535 -124.23 58.52 -14.80
C ALA A 535 -124.29 60.03 -14.47
N THR A 536 -123.19 60.77 -14.61
CA THR A 536 -123.16 62.23 -14.43
C THR A 536 -124.08 62.95 -15.43
N ALA A 537 -124.07 62.52 -16.70
CA ALA A 537 -124.91 63.11 -17.73
C ALA A 537 -126.40 62.88 -17.40
N ILE A 538 -126.78 61.64 -17.13
CA ILE A 538 -128.15 61.27 -16.79
C ILE A 538 -128.64 62.01 -15.54
N ALA A 539 -127.81 62.11 -14.51
CA ALA A 539 -128.12 62.83 -13.28
C ALA A 539 -128.37 64.34 -13.53
N SER A 540 -127.71 64.92 -14.54
CA SER A 540 -127.85 66.32 -14.90
C SER A 540 -129.04 66.62 -15.82
N LEU A 541 -129.84 65.61 -16.22
CA LEU A 541 -131.02 65.82 -17.06
C LEU A 541 -132.15 66.49 -16.26
N PRO A 542 -132.67 67.66 -16.69
CA PRO A 542 -133.89 68.23 -16.13
C PRO A 542 -135.09 67.30 -16.29
N GLN A 543 -136.08 67.46 -15.42
CA GLN A 543 -137.34 66.70 -15.42
C GLN A 543 -138.53 67.62 -15.70
N VAL A 544 -139.57 67.10 -16.34
CA VAL A 544 -140.79 67.87 -16.66
C VAL A 544 -141.46 68.38 -15.38
N MET A 545 -141.88 69.65 -15.38
CA MET A 545 -142.46 70.33 -14.20
C MET A 545 -143.92 70.77 -14.40
N HIS A 546 -144.57 70.37 -15.50
CA HIS A 546 -145.93 70.80 -15.85
C HIS A 546 -146.84 69.62 -16.17
N ALA A 547 -148.04 69.63 -15.59
CA ALA A 547 -149.03 68.56 -15.67
C ALA A 547 -149.53 68.29 -17.11
N GLY A 548 -149.69 67.00 -17.45
CA GLY A 548 -150.13 66.52 -18.75
C GLY A 548 -149.13 66.73 -19.90
N LYS A 549 -147.95 67.31 -19.63
CA LYS A 549 -146.92 67.61 -20.63
C LYS A 549 -145.82 66.56 -20.63
N SER A 550 -145.21 66.40 -21.80
CA SER A 550 -144.00 65.61 -22.01
C SER A 550 -142.83 66.54 -22.27
N GLN A 551 -141.66 66.25 -21.68
CA GLN A 551 -140.40 66.94 -21.95
C GLN A 551 -139.37 65.96 -22.50
N ILE A 552 -138.68 66.41 -23.55
CA ILE A 552 -137.42 65.80 -24.02
C ILE A 552 -136.29 66.74 -23.59
N ALA A 553 -135.28 66.20 -22.93
CA ALA A 553 -134.11 66.93 -22.45
C ALA A 553 -132.82 66.25 -22.93
N ALA A 554 -131.77 67.04 -23.09
CA ALA A 554 -130.43 66.56 -23.35
C ALA A 554 -129.46 67.19 -22.35
N SER A 555 -128.45 66.43 -21.93
CA SER A 555 -127.39 66.89 -21.03
C SER A 555 -126.05 66.28 -21.44
N THR A 556 -124.98 66.82 -20.87
CA THR A 556 -123.64 66.27 -20.97
C THR A 556 -123.10 65.97 -19.58
N GLY A 557 -122.26 64.95 -19.47
CA GLY A 557 -121.63 64.52 -18.24
C GLY A 557 -120.16 64.23 -18.46
N ILE A 558 -119.34 64.56 -17.46
CA ILE A 558 -117.90 64.37 -17.53
C ILE A 558 -117.47 63.66 -16.26
N TYR A 559 -116.68 62.59 -16.41
CA TYR A 559 -116.05 61.91 -15.28
C TYR A 559 -114.59 61.60 -15.65
N ARG A 560 -113.66 62.30 -14.98
CA ARG A 560 -112.24 62.35 -15.36
C ARG A 560 -112.09 62.78 -16.82
N ASP A 561 -111.50 61.94 -17.66
CA ASP A 561 -111.22 62.16 -19.07
C ASP A 561 -112.32 61.62 -20.01
N ALA A 562 -113.36 60.97 -19.48
CA ALA A 562 -114.49 60.51 -20.28
C ALA A 562 -115.64 61.52 -20.24
N THR A 563 -116.33 61.66 -21.37
CA THR A 563 -117.52 62.49 -21.51
C THR A 563 -118.71 61.65 -21.94
N ALA A 564 -119.93 62.13 -21.75
CA ALA A 564 -121.13 61.46 -22.18
C ALA A 564 -122.22 62.45 -22.51
N VAL A 565 -123.11 62.03 -23.41
CA VAL A 565 -124.34 62.77 -23.72
C VAL A 565 -125.51 61.89 -23.32
N ALA A 566 -126.45 62.48 -22.59
CA ALA A 566 -127.68 61.82 -22.20
C ALA A 566 -128.87 62.50 -22.83
N ILE A 567 -129.87 61.70 -23.18
CA ILE A 567 -131.18 62.17 -23.59
C ILE A 567 -132.20 61.54 -22.65
N GLY A 568 -133.12 62.36 -22.17
CA GLY A 568 -134.20 61.96 -21.29
C GLY A 568 -135.54 62.36 -21.87
N TRP A 569 -136.52 61.48 -21.71
CA TRP A 569 -137.92 61.82 -21.87
C TRP A 569 -138.60 61.69 -20.52
N SER A 570 -139.40 62.67 -20.14
CA SER A 570 -140.25 62.57 -18.95
C SER A 570 -141.65 63.08 -19.22
N HIS A 571 -142.63 62.48 -18.59
CA HIS A 571 -144.04 62.85 -18.71
C HIS A 571 -144.69 62.92 -17.35
N ALA A 572 -145.39 64.02 -17.09
CA ALA A 572 -146.24 64.18 -15.92
C ALA A 572 -147.70 63.87 -16.30
N SER A 573 -148.41 63.11 -15.48
CA SER A 573 -149.85 62.84 -15.64
C SER A 573 -150.68 64.14 -15.72
N GLN A 574 -151.91 64.09 -16.22
CA GLN A 574 -152.75 65.29 -16.41
C GLN A 574 -153.00 66.10 -15.13
N ASP A 575 -152.93 65.47 -13.96
CA ASP A 575 -153.05 66.09 -12.65
C ASP A 575 -151.69 66.52 -12.05
N GLY A 576 -150.58 66.22 -12.71
CA GLY A 576 -149.22 66.52 -12.27
C GLY A 576 -148.66 65.58 -11.19
N ARG A 577 -149.48 64.67 -10.65
CA ARG A 577 -149.13 63.85 -9.48
C ARG A 577 -148.24 62.65 -9.78
N LYS A 578 -148.11 62.21 -11.04
CA LYS A 578 -147.25 61.07 -11.42
C LYS A 578 -146.25 61.51 -12.47
N ILE A 579 -144.97 61.21 -12.28
CA ILE A 579 -143.93 61.47 -13.27
C ILE A 579 -143.20 60.19 -13.62
N ILE A 580 -143.16 59.84 -14.90
CA ILE A 580 -142.28 58.81 -15.45
C ILE A 580 -141.11 59.51 -16.12
N LYS A 581 -139.88 59.04 -15.85
CA LYS A 581 -138.65 59.49 -16.51
C LYS A 581 -137.94 58.30 -17.14
N LEU A 582 -137.81 58.33 -18.45
CA LEU A 582 -136.95 57.45 -19.24
C LEU A 582 -135.68 58.22 -19.59
N ASN A 583 -134.51 57.62 -19.39
CA ASN A 583 -133.25 58.23 -19.76
C ASN A 583 -132.32 57.21 -20.40
N GLY A 584 -131.50 57.70 -21.31
CA GLY A 584 -130.42 56.96 -21.93
C GLY A 584 -129.21 57.87 -22.10
N ALA A 585 -128.02 57.33 -21.94
CA ALA A 585 -126.78 58.01 -22.22
C ALA A 585 -125.84 57.15 -23.04
N ILE A 586 -125.00 57.82 -23.82
CA ILE A 586 -123.89 57.22 -24.53
C ILE A 586 -122.62 58.03 -24.21
N ASN A 587 -121.56 57.34 -23.85
CA ASN A 587 -120.30 57.97 -23.49
C ASN A 587 -119.31 58.04 -24.67
N SER A 588 -118.20 58.74 -24.47
CA SER A 588 -117.09 58.92 -25.41
C SER A 588 -116.33 57.64 -25.73
N ASN A 589 -116.61 56.53 -25.04
CA ASN A 589 -116.09 55.21 -25.38
C ASN A 589 -117.07 54.40 -26.23
N GLY A 590 -118.28 54.91 -26.45
CA GLY A 590 -119.33 54.25 -27.21
C GLY A 590 -120.28 53.38 -26.38
N ASP A 591 -120.10 53.31 -25.05
CA ASP A 591 -120.97 52.47 -24.22
C ASP A 591 -122.27 53.20 -23.85
N GLY A 592 -123.38 52.49 -24.05
CA GLY A 592 -124.71 52.97 -23.70
C GLY A 592 -125.13 52.59 -22.29
N THR A 593 -125.97 53.41 -21.68
CA THR A 593 -126.67 53.10 -20.43
C THR A 593 -128.08 53.64 -20.52
N ALA A 594 -129.06 52.92 -20.00
CA ALA A 594 -130.44 53.39 -19.95
C ALA A 594 -131.05 53.11 -18.59
N GLY A 595 -131.99 53.96 -18.19
CA GLY A 595 -132.69 53.89 -16.93
C GLY A 595 -134.11 54.40 -17.04
N ILE A 596 -134.97 53.88 -16.17
CA ILE A 596 -136.33 54.35 -16.02
C ILE A 596 -136.60 54.62 -14.54
N GLY A 597 -137.32 55.70 -14.26
CA GLY A 597 -137.76 56.08 -12.93
C GLY A 597 -139.24 56.47 -12.93
N PHE A 598 -139.91 56.23 -11.82
CA PHE A 598 -141.29 56.62 -11.57
C PHE A 598 -141.35 57.37 -10.24
N GLY A 599 -142.05 58.50 -10.21
CA GLY A 599 -142.30 59.30 -9.02
C GLY A 599 -143.79 59.62 -8.88
N TYR A 600 -144.26 59.74 -7.64
CA TYR A 600 -145.62 60.13 -7.30
C TYR A 600 -145.56 61.28 -6.28
N GLU A 601 -146.24 62.38 -6.56
CA GLU A 601 -146.34 63.61 -5.77
C GLU A 601 -147.79 63.79 -5.32
N TYR A 602 -148.03 63.97 -4.02
CA TYR A 602 -149.36 63.86 -3.39
C TYR A 602 -149.93 65.18 -2.90
#